data_AF-A0A0D6KG01-F1
#
_entry.id   AF-A0A0D6KG01-F1
#
_cell.length_a   1.000
_cell.length_b   1.000
_cell.length_c   1.000
_cell.angle_alpha   90.00
_cell.angle_beta   90.00
_cell.angle_gamma   90.00
#
_symmetry.space_group_name_H-M   'P 1'
#
loop_
_entity.id
_entity.type
_entity.pdbx_description
1 polymer ?
#
loop_
_entity_poly.entity_id
_entity_poly.type
_entity_poly.pdbx_seq_one_letter_code
_entity_poly.pdbx_strand_id
1 'polypeptide(L)' 'METVQFSELKINEIYKIEFLNGYKLQGKFIGIKSGRYYFLDDKGQKFSFTNNTIVHLRFYKSHAE' A
#
# COMPACT_ATOMS: atom_id res chain seq x y z
N MET A 1 -12.53 -3.49 -9.09
CA MET A 1 -11.23 -3.08 -8.49
C MET A 1 -10.19 -4.07 -8.92
N GLU A 2 -9.16 -3.62 -9.63
CA GLU A 2 -8.03 -4.47 -10.03
C GLU A 2 -7.12 -4.71 -8.83
N THR A 3 -6.86 -5.99 -8.49
CA THR A 3 -5.88 -6.37 -7.47
C THR A 3 -4.49 -6.23 -8.07
N VAL A 4 -3.58 -5.62 -7.30
CA VAL A 4 -2.20 -5.37 -7.71
C VAL A 4 -1.26 -6.12 -6.77
N GLN A 5 -0.21 -6.74 -7.28
CA GLN A 5 0.82 -7.33 -6.42
C GLN A 5 1.68 -6.24 -5.77
N PHE A 6 2.19 -6.48 -4.57
CA PHE A 6 3.04 -5.51 -3.87
C PHE A 6 4.35 -5.20 -4.63
N SER A 7 4.78 -6.10 -5.53
CA SER A 7 5.92 -5.91 -6.45
C SER A 7 5.62 -4.92 -7.59
N GLU A 8 4.34 -4.65 -7.87
CA GLU A 8 3.87 -3.79 -8.95
C GLU A 8 3.47 -2.39 -8.47
N LEU A 9 3.71 -2.07 -7.19
CA LEU A 9 3.41 -0.77 -6.62
C LEU A 9 4.27 0.32 -7.29
N LYS A 10 3.61 1.39 -7.74
CA LYS A 10 4.25 2.52 -8.41
C LYS A 10 4.28 3.73 -7.49
N ILE A 11 5.42 4.41 -7.47
CA ILE A 11 5.60 5.61 -6.66
C ILE A 11 4.56 6.65 -7.07
N ASN A 12 4.01 7.35 -6.07
CA ASN A 12 2.95 8.35 -6.17
C ASN A 12 1.54 7.83 -6.47
N GLU A 13 1.34 6.53 -6.66
CA GLU A 13 0.00 5.95 -6.79
C GLU A 13 -0.65 5.71 -5.42
N ILE A 14 -1.98 5.80 -5.39
CA ILE A 14 -2.79 5.56 -4.19
C ILE A 14 -3.40 4.17 -4.26
N TYR A 15 -3.20 3.40 -3.18
CA TYR A 15 -3.71 2.05 -3.06
C TYR A 15 -4.64 1.93 -1.87
N LYS A 16 -5.71 1.17 -2.06
CA LYS A 16 -6.47 0.59 -0.95
C LYS A 16 -5.77 -0.69 -0.51
N ILE A 17 -5.47 -0.79 0.77
CA ILE A 17 -4.67 -1.85 1.37
C ILE A 17 -5.58 -2.58 2.35
N GLU A 18 -5.81 -3.87 2.12
CA GLU A 18 -6.65 -4.73 2.95
C GLU A 18 -5.80 -5.74 3.70
N PHE A 19 -5.99 -5.80 5.01
CA PHE A 19 -5.36 -6.76 5.90
C PHE A 19 -6.17 -8.06 5.97
N LEU A 20 -5.52 -9.13 6.46
CA LEU A 20 -6.17 -10.44 6.64
C LEU A 20 -7.40 -10.42 7.56
N ASN A 21 -7.44 -9.50 8.51
CA ASN A 21 -8.59 -9.31 9.41
C ASN A 21 -9.73 -8.49 8.78
N GLY A 22 -9.64 -8.14 7.49
CA GLY A 22 -10.63 -7.34 6.77
C GLY A 22 -10.53 -5.83 6.99
N TYR A 23 -9.63 -5.37 7.88
CA TYR A 23 -9.35 -3.94 8.03
C TYR A 23 -8.78 -3.37 6.74
N LYS A 24 -9.17 -2.14 6.41
CA LYS A 24 -8.83 -1.46 5.16
C LYS A 24 -8.26 -0.09 5.46
N LEU A 25 -7.16 0.25 4.81
CA LEU A 25 -6.61 1.60 4.78
C LEU A 25 -6.39 2.07 3.34
N GLN A 26 -6.09 3.35 3.19
CA GLN A 26 -5.64 3.93 1.94
C GLN A 26 -4.26 4.56 2.14
N GLY A 27 -3.38 4.40 1.15
CA GLY A 27 -2.05 4.97 1.22
C GLY A 27 -1.45 5.28 -0.14
N LYS A 28 -0.81 6.44 -0.26
CA LYS A 28 0.03 6.81 -1.41
C LYS A 28 1.40 6.15 -1.27
N PHE A 29 1.77 5.27 -2.19
CA PHE A 29 3.07 4.60 -2.14
C PHE A 29 4.20 5.58 -2.47
N ILE A 30 5.22 5.64 -1.60
CA ILE A 30 6.36 6.56 -1.73
C ILE A 30 7.71 5.84 -1.88
N GLY A 31 7.70 4.52 -2.01
CA GLY A 31 8.88 3.72 -2.36
C GLY A 31 9.31 2.71 -1.30
N ILE A 32 10.46 2.07 -1.57
CA ILE A 32 11.02 0.98 -0.76
C ILE A 32 12.39 1.42 -0.25
N LYS A 33 12.65 1.24 1.06
CA LYS A 33 13.98 1.44 1.65
C LYS A 33 14.25 0.37 2.69
N SER A 34 15.40 -0.29 2.60
CA SER A 34 15.84 -1.34 3.55
C SER A 34 14.79 -2.44 3.77
N GLY A 35 14.14 -2.92 2.70
CA GLY A 35 13.12 -3.98 2.77
C GLY A 35 11.78 -3.56 3.41
N ARG A 36 11.55 -2.25 3.56
CA ARG A 36 10.27 -1.69 4.03
C ARG A 36 9.63 -0.87 2.92
N TYR A 37 8.33 -1.04 2.78
CA TYR A 37 7.49 -0.34 1.83
C TYR A 37 6.80 0.81 2.54
N TYR A 38 6.96 2.02 2.00
CA TYR A 38 6.52 3.24 2.65
C TYR A 38 5.34 3.86 1.93
N PHE A 39 4.41 4.39 2.73
CA PHE A 39 3.19 5.02 2.26
C PHE A 39 2.92 6.29 3.05
N LEU A 40 2.11 7.18 2.47
CA LEU A 40 1.52 8.34 3.14
C LEU A 40 0.01 8.13 3.27
N ASP A 41 -0.56 8.43 4.44
CA ASP A 41 -2.02 8.47 4.64
C ASP A 41 -2.64 9.74 4.03
N ASP A 42 -3.96 9.92 4.19
CA ASP A 42 -4.69 11.09 3.72
C ASP A 42 -4.24 12.41 4.39
N LYS A 43 -3.60 12.33 5.56
CA LYS A 43 -3.05 13.47 6.30
C LYS A 43 -1.57 13.72 5.96
N GLY A 44 -0.99 12.96 5.05
CA GLY A 44 0.43 13.02 4.72
C GLY A 44 1.35 12.40 5.78
N GLN A 45 0.82 11.65 6.74
CA GLN A 45 1.61 10.94 7.73
C GLN A 45 2.19 9.66 7.13
N LYS A 46 3.46 9.41 7.42
CA LYS A 46 4.20 8.27 6.89
C LYS A 46 3.97 7.02 7.71
N PHE A 47 3.62 5.93 7.05
CA PHE A 47 3.62 4.58 7.63
C PHE A 47 4.35 3.59 6.73
N SER A 48 4.64 2.39 7.25
CA SER A 48 5.41 1.39 6.49
C SER A 48 5.06 -0.04 6.86
N PHE A 49 5.26 -0.94 5.90
CA PHE A 49 5.20 -2.39 6.11
C PHE A 49 6.56 -3.02 5.83
N THR A 50 6.93 -4.02 6.63
CA THR A 50 8.09 -4.87 6.35
C THR A 50 7.77 -5.85 5.22
N ASN A 51 8.79 -6.39 4.57
CA ASN A 51 8.62 -7.36 3.49
C ASN A 51 7.76 -8.58 3.92
N ASN A 52 7.97 -9.08 5.14
CA ASN A 52 7.21 -10.23 5.65
C ASN A 52 5.74 -9.89 5.93
N THR A 53 5.41 -8.62 6.17
CA THR A 53 4.03 -8.19 6.35
C THR A 53 3.36 -7.92 5.01
N ILE A 54 4.06 -7.28 4.08
CA ILE A 54 3.44 -6.78 2.84
C ILE A 54 2.94 -7.92 1.93
N VAL A 55 3.62 -9.07 1.96
CA VAL A 55 3.22 -10.28 1.22
C VAL A 55 1.84 -10.81 1.61
N HIS A 56 1.34 -10.45 2.79
CA HIS A 56 0.03 -10.86 3.30
C HIS A 56 -1.05 -9.79 3.13
N LEU A 57 -0.73 -8.66 2.51
CA LEU A 57 -1.67 -7.57 2.26
C LEU A 57 -2.22 -7.65 0.83
N ARG A 58 -3.48 -7.26 0.65
CA ARG A 58 -4.09 -7.11 -0.68
C ARG A 58 -4.10 -5.64 -1.07
N PHE A 59 -3.62 -5.34 -2.27
CA PHE A 59 -3.61 -3.99 -2.82
C PHE A 59 -4.62 -3.88 -3.94
N TYR A 60 -5.36 -2.78 -3.95
CA TYR A 60 -6.26 -2.43 -5.04
C TYR A 60 -5.90 -1.03 -5.50
N LYS A 61 -5.79 -0.81 -6.82
CA LYS A 61 -5.69 0.55 -7.36
C LYS A 61 -6.93 1.31 -6.97
N SER A 62 -6.73 2.44 -6.29
CA SER A 62 -7.79 3.40 -6.12
C SER A 62 -7.88 4.18 -7.43
N HIS A 63 -8.69 3.69 -8.38
CA HIS A 63 -9.13 4.55 -9.46
C HIS A 63 -9.92 5.68 -8.80
N ALA A 64 -9.34 6.89 -8.77
CA ALA A 64 -10.16 8.07 -8.67
C ALA A 64 -10.95 8.13 -9.99
N GLU A 65 -12.23 7.77 -9.93
CA GLU A 65 -13.21 8.18 -10.93
C GLU A 65 -13.39 9.70 -10.86
#